data_AF-A0A842XKP4-F1
#
_entry.id   AF-A0A842XKP4-F1
#
_cell.length_a   1.000
_cell.length_b   1.000
_cell.length_c   1.000
_cell.angle_alpha   90.00
_cell.angle_beta   90.00
_cell.angle_gamma   90.00
#
_symmetry.space_group_name_H-M   'P 1'
#
loop_
_entity.id
_entity.type
_entity.pdbx_description
1 polymer ?
#
loop_
_entity_poly.entity_id
_entity_poly.type
_entity_poly.pdbx_seq_one_letter_code
_entity_poly.pdbx_strand_id
1 'polypeptide(L)'
;MPEKAILYEDVDGTTYEVELPLTSNVDPEEIREELGVPSYVDMSYFPMKSAMVSIWAALNAKELHKRYPEAFKKRVSKKPIPVLLFGGAAVKIHCKDANDRGPLSRKIKDTDYIVPKKQGLDFYKLLLNMDRAFGTCYKSFATMNDRRFIAWRHGERYRVTTIEGVAEGGIPMVGVMDILCDRIDLRHEINVKDAFERYKENLYTIGLEYLILSKTQFIMDYPKENLDKLAEYGQEYRVLPYSYYADDKVVLGMEDKDVKDVCAIFLDHSIGNGIGEISSDKLRKVLKKDQKLALTTTLNLANLAEKPDVLKRWVKKSEAATITDRIQALLKGLPKVDKKWDKPWWNTAVETPVIE
;
A
#
# COMPACT_ATOMS: atom_id res chain seq x y z
N MET A 1 -12.91 -16.58 -33.29
CA MET A 1 -13.74 -16.57 -32.07
C MET A 1 -12.84 -16.15 -30.92
N PRO A 2 -13.31 -15.33 -29.97
CA PRO A 2 -12.51 -15.02 -28.79
C PRO A 2 -12.21 -16.31 -28.02
N GLU A 3 -10.96 -16.47 -27.62
CA GLU A 3 -10.54 -17.57 -26.76
C GLU A 3 -10.98 -17.28 -25.32
N LYS A 4 -11.41 -18.30 -24.59
CA LYS A 4 -11.79 -18.16 -23.18
C LYS A 4 -10.70 -18.71 -22.30
N ALA A 5 -10.25 -17.91 -21.34
CA ALA A 5 -9.32 -18.34 -20.29
C ALA A 5 -10.05 -18.50 -18.96
N ILE A 6 -9.79 -19.60 -18.27
CA ILE A 6 -10.22 -19.80 -16.89
C ILE A 6 -9.27 -19.01 -15.98
N LEU A 7 -9.83 -18.03 -15.27
CA LEU A 7 -9.11 -17.21 -14.29
C LEU A 7 -8.94 -17.94 -12.97
N TYR A 8 -9.99 -18.66 -12.55
CA TYR A 8 -10.05 -19.32 -11.25
C TYR A 8 -11.13 -20.40 -11.24
N GLU A 9 -10.88 -21.49 -10.52
CA GLU A 9 -11.87 -22.53 -10.22
C GLU A 9 -11.98 -22.64 -8.69
N ASP A 10 -13.18 -22.41 -8.17
CA ASP A 10 -13.46 -22.48 -6.73
C ASP A 10 -13.62 -23.93 -6.28
N VAL A 11 -13.55 -24.16 -4.98
CA VAL A 11 -13.64 -25.51 -4.38
C VAL A 11 -14.99 -26.20 -4.62
N ASP A 12 -16.02 -25.42 -4.98
CA ASP A 12 -17.36 -25.92 -5.32
C ASP A 12 -17.55 -26.17 -6.84
N GLY A 13 -16.49 -26.03 -7.64
CA GLY A 13 -16.50 -26.21 -9.09
C GLY A 13 -16.97 -24.96 -9.87
N THR A 14 -17.23 -23.83 -9.20
CA THR A 14 -17.53 -22.57 -9.88
C THR A 14 -16.30 -22.08 -10.64
N THR A 15 -16.41 -21.94 -11.97
CA THR A 15 -15.36 -21.35 -12.81
C THR A 15 -15.60 -19.87 -13.05
N TYR A 16 -14.53 -19.10 -13.02
CA TYR A 16 -14.50 -17.69 -13.37
C TYR A 16 -13.68 -17.54 -14.64
N GLU A 17 -14.29 -17.06 -15.71
CA GLU A 17 -13.68 -17.00 -17.04
C GLU A 17 -13.56 -15.57 -17.56
N VAL A 18 -12.65 -15.35 -18.51
CA VAL A 18 -12.55 -14.10 -19.28
C VAL A 18 -12.29 -14.37 -20.75
N GLU A 19 -12.78 -13.48 -21.60
CA GLU A 19 -12.49 -13.52 -23.04
C GLU A 19 -11.15 -12.84 -23.34
N LEU A 20 -10.38 -13.45 -24.25
CA LEU A 20 -9.09 -12.95 -24.72
C LEU A 20 -9.19 -12.43 -26.18
N PRO A 21 -8.40 -11.40 -26.53
CA PRO A 21 -7.50 -10.64 -25.64
C PRO A 21 -8.26 -9.76 -24.64
N LEU A 22 -7.63 -9.44 -23.50
CA LEU A 22 -8.22 -8.52 -22.53
C LEU A 22 -8.45 -7.15 -23.16
N THR A 23 -9.59 -6.51 -22.84
CA THR A 23 -10.00 -5.22 -23.39
C THR A 23 -9.93 -4.11 -22.33
N SER A 24 -9.65 -2.89 -22.77
CA SER A 24 -9.84 -1.66 -22.01
C SER A 24 -10.66 -0.71 -22.87
N ASN A 25 -11.81 -0.27 -22.35
CA ASN A 25 -12.73 0.68 -23.01
C ASN A 25 -12.48 2.13 -22.60
N VAL A 26 -11.45 2.35 -21.77
CA VAL A 26 -11.00 3.64 -21.29
C VAL A 26 -9.49 3.76 -21.44
N ASP A 27 -9.00 4.98 -21.50
CA ASP A 27 -7.57 5.29 -21.48
C ASP A 27 -7.13 5.65 -20.04
N PRO A 28 -6.29 4.82 -19.39
CA PRO A 28 -5.75 5.13 -18.07
C PRO A 28 -4.92 6.41 -18.01
N GLU A 29 -4.27 6.83 -19.11
CA GLU A 29 -3.48 8.07 -19.14
C GLU A 29 -4.38 9.30 -19.11
N GLU A 30 -5.45 9.33 -19.91
CA GLU A 30 -6.45 10.40 -19.85
C GLU A 30 -7.08 10.49 -18.46
N ILE A 31 -7.37 9.34 -17.83
CA ILE A 31 -7.90 9.29 -16.47
C ILE A 31 -6.88 9.81 -15.44
N ARG A 32 -5.60 9.45 -15.57
CA ARG A 32 -4.52 9.97 -14.70
C ARG A 32 -4.49 11.50 -14.76
N GLU A 33 -4.59 12.07 -15.96
CA GLU A 33 -4.61 13.52 -16.18
C GLU A 33 -5.85 14.18 -15.59
N GLU A 34 -7.04 13.61 -15.79
CA GLU A 34 -8.30 14.13 -15.19
C GLU A 34 -8.24 14.11 -13.66
N LEU A 35 -7.63 13.07 -13.08
CA LEU A 35 -7.43 12.97 -11.64
C LEU A 35 -6.40 14.01 -11.12
N GLY A 36 -5.55 14.55 -11.99
CA GLY A 36 -4.45 15.45 -11.61
C GLY A 36 -3.25 14.71 -11.00
N VAL A 37 -3.11 13.42 -11.31
CA VAL A 37 -1.97 12.61 -10.86
C VAL A 37 -0.73 12.94 -11.71
N PRO A 38 0.45 13.17 -11.12
CA PRO A 38 1.64 13.63 -11.84
C PRO A 38 2.02 12.76 -13.04
N SER A 39 2.57 13.38 -14.10
CA SER A 39 2.95 12.69 -15.35
C SER A 39 4.19 11.81 -15.25
N TYR A 40 4.93 11.89 -14.14
CA TYR A 40 6.04 10.96 -13.89
C TYR A 40 5.58 9.58 -13.39
N VAL A 41 4.29 9.45 -13.04
CA VAL A 41 3.75 8.20 -12.54
C VAL A 41 3.71 7.20 -13.69
N ASP A 42 4.48 6.12 -13.57
CA ASP A 42 4.60 5.14 -14.64
C ASP A 42 3.30 4.34 -14.79
N MET A 43 2.56 4.64 -15.85
CA MET A 43 1.34 3.93 -16.23
C MET A 43 1.63 2.65 -17.01
N SER A 44 2.88 2.26 -17.26
CA SER A 44 3.20 0.95 -17.85
C SER A 44 2.82 -0.21 -16.90
N TYR A 45 2.82 0.05 -15.58
CA TYR A 45 2.41 -0.90 -14.56
C TYR A 45 0.90 -1.14 -14.60
N PHE A 46 0.51 -2.41 -14.77
CA PHE A 46 -0.89 -2.82 -14.73
C PHE A 46 -1.59 -2.42 -13.41
N PRO A 47 -1.01 -2.60 -12.21
CA PRO A 47 -1.64 -2.16 -10.97
C PRO A 47 -1.90 -0.65 -10.91
N MET A 48 -1.04 0.17 -11.53
CA MET A 48 -1.24 1.63 -11.60
C MET A 48 -2.39 2.00 -12.55
N LYS A 49 -2.49 1.36 -13.73
CA LYS A 49 -3.63 1.51 -14.63
C LYS A 49 -4.94 1.21 -13.92
N SER A 50 -5.01 0.03 -13.28
CA SER A 50 -6.20 -0.40 -12.53
C SER A 50 -6.55 0.56 -11.38
N ALA A 51 -5.53 1.09 -10.70
CA ALA A 51 -5.68 2.10 -9.65
C ALA A 51 -6.39 3.36 -10.13
N MET A 52 -5.90 3.96 -11.21
CA MET A 52 -6.44 5.20 -11.75
C MET A 52 -7.91 5.04 -12.16
N VAL A 53 -8.24 3.96 -12.88
CA VAL A 53 -9.61 3.68 -13.32
C VAL A 53 -10.53 3.43 -12.12
N SER A 54 -10.07 2.69 -11.11
CA SER A 54 -10.86 2.41 -9.90
C SER A 54 -11.14 3.66 -9.08
N ILE A 55 -10.14 4.54 -8.89
CA ILE A 55 -10.32 5.83 -8.21
C ILE A 55 -11.32 6.70 -8.99
N TRP A 56 -11.12 6.84 -10.30
CA TRP A 56 -12.01 7.66 -11.13
C TRP A 56 -13.45 7.16 -11.10
N ALA A 57 -13.65 5.85 -11.23
CA ALA A 57 -14.97 5.23 -11.16
C ALA A 57 -15.63 5.49 -9.80
N ALA A 58 -14.87 5.36 -8.71
CA ALA A 58 -15.34 5.61 -7.35
C ALA A 58 -15.76 7.08 -7.13
N LEU A 59 -15.03 8.04 -7.68
CA LEU A 59 -15.40 9.46 -7.64
C LEU A 59 -16.67 9.75 -8.46
N ASN A 60 -16.86 9.00 -9.55
CA ASN A 60 -18.02 9.10 -10.44
C ASN A 60 -19.19 8.17 -10.05
N ALA A 61 -19.10 7.45 -8.92
CA ALA A 61 -20.06 6.41 -8.50
C ALA A 61 -21.53 6.86 -8.45
N LYS A 62 -21.77 8.17 -8.29
CA LYS A 62 -23.12 8.76 -8.31
C LYS A 62 -23.79 8.73 -9.69
N GLU A 63 -23.01 8.77 -10.77
CA GLU A 63 -23.50 8.89 -12.16
C GLU A 63 -23.23 7.64 -13.02
N LEU A 64 -22.47 6.65 -12.52
CA LEU A 64 -22.09 5.47 -13.34
C LEU A 64 -23.28 4.74 -13.96
N HIS A 65 -24.40 4.61 -13.23
CA HIS A 65 -25.64 4.02 -13.75
C HIS A 65 -26.25 4.73 -14.96
N LYS A 66 -25.94 6.01 -15.17
CA LYS A 66 -26.38 6.76 -16.35
C LYS A 66 -25.40 6.59 -17.52
N ARG A 67 -24.10 6.54 -17.21
CA ARG A 67 -23.02 6.41 -18.21
C ARG A 67 -22.88 4.98 -18.73
N TYR A 68 -23.08 4.00 -17.86
CA TYR A 68 -22.90 2.56 -18.13
C TYR A 68 -24.10 1.77 -17.58
N PRO A 69 -25.31 1.95 -18.13
CA PRO A 69 -26.53 1.31 -17.63
C PRO A 69 -26.48 -0.23 -17.66
N GLU A 70 -25.74 -0.80 -18.62
CA GLU A 70 -25.55 -2.26 -18.74
C GLU A 70 -24.67 -2.85 -17.62
N ALA A 71 -23.72 -2.06 -17.11
CA ALA A 71 -22.87 -2.45 -15.98
C ALA A 71 -23.56 -2.15 -14.64
N PHE A 72 -24.22 -0.99 -14.53
CA PHE A 72 -24.77 -0.47 -13.28
C PHE A 72 -26.27 -0.15 -13.41
N LYS A 73 -27.13 -1.15 -13.17
CA LYS A 73 -28.61 -0.97 -13.22
C LYS A 73 -29.16 0.06 -12.23
N LYS A 74 -28.43 0.31 -11.13
CA LYS A 74 -28.80 1.26 -10.08
C LYS A 74 -27.58 2.08 -9.70
N ARG A 75 -27.82 3.25 -9.12
CA ARG A 75 -26.77 4.09 -8.55
C ARG A 75 -25.92 3.28 -7.55
N VAL A 76 -24.59 3.33 -7.72
CA VAL A 76 -23.63 2.63 -6.85
C VAL A 76 -23.57 3.28 -5.47
N SER A 77 -23.36 4.60 -5.41
CA SER A 77 -23.34 5.37 -4.17
C SER A 77 -24.03 6.72 -4.36
N LYS A 78 -24.62 7.27 -3.29
CA LYS A 78 -25.27 8.59 -3.33
C LYS A 78 -24.26 9.75 -3.45
N LYS A 79 -23.01 9.53 -3.06
CA LYS A 79 -21.90 10.49 -3.08
C LYS A 79 -20.68 9.87 -3.76
N PRO A 80 -19.70 10.66 -4.24
CA PRO A 80 -18.36 10.15 -4.55
C PRO A 80 -17.84 9.28 -3.40
N ILE A 81 -17.14 8.20 -3.73
CA ILE A 81 -16.46 7.35 -2.76
C ILE A 81 -14.99 7.80 -2.74
N PRO A 82 -14.49 8.40 -1.64
CA PRO A 82 -13.10 8.84 -1.55
C PRO A 82 -12.22 7.61 -1.30
N VAL A 83 -11.83 6.95 -2.37
CA VAL A 83 -10.88 5.83 -2.34
C VAL A 83 -9.48 6.39 -2.21
N LEU A 84 -8.72 5.87 -1.25
CA LEU A 84 -7.32 6.21 -1.07
C LEU A 84 -6.44 4.99 -1.31
N LEU A 85 -5.31 5.23 -1.96
CA LEU A 85 -4.23 4.26 -2.07
C LEU A 85 -3.32 4.33 -0.85
N PHE A 86 -2.79 3.17 -0.47
CA PHE A 86 -1.61 3.07 0.36
C PHE A 86 -0.58 2.12 -0.26
N GLY A 87 0.48 1.77 0.48
CA GLY A 87 1.49 0.84 -0.03
C GLY A 87 2.32 1.42 -1.18
N GLY A 88 2.81 0.55 -2.07
CA GLY A 88 3.77 0.93 -3.11
C GLY A 88 3.20 1.82 -4.20
N ALA A 89 1.92 1.64 -4.56
CA ALA A 89 1.24 2.47 -5.56
C ALA A 89 1.14 3.93 -5.09
N ALA A 90 0.81 4.15 -3.82
CA ALA A 90 0.76 5.48 -3.24
C ALA A 90 2.14 6.16 -3.18
N VAL A 91 3.21 5.40 -2.89
CA VAL A 91 4.59 5.92 -2.92
C VAL A 91 4.97 6.36 -4.33
N LYS A 92 4.64 5.56 -5.36
CA LYS A 92 4.85 5.95 -6.76
C LYS A 92 4.10 7.23 -7.14
N ILE A 93 2.93 7.49 -6.58
CA ILE A 93 2.18 8.74 -6.88
C ILE A 93 2.86 9.98 -6.29
N HIS A 94 3.51 9.85 -5.13
CA HIS A 94 4.17 10.99 -4.47
C HIS A 94 5.62 11.18 -4.88
N CYS A 95 6.33 10.09 -5.18
CA CYS A 95 7.77 10.09 -5.33
C CYS A 95 8.18 9.78 -6.77
N LYS A 96 8.73 10.78 -7.45
CA LYS A 96 9.33 10.63 -8.78
C LYS A 96 10.46 9.60 -8.77
N ASP A 97 11.30 9.58 -7.72
CA ASP A 97 12.44 8.66 -7.64
C ASP A 97 12.03 7.20 -7.36
N ALA A 98 10.74 6.93 -7.09
CA ALA A 98 10.15 5.58 -7.02
C ALA A 98 9.56 5.07 -8.35
N ASN A 99 9.58 5.88 -9.41
CA ASN A 99 9.08 5.54 -10.75
C ASN A 99 10.22 5.25 -11.73
N ASP A 100 9.92 4.57 -12.84
CA ASP A 100 10.79 4.35 -13.99
C ASP A 100 12.29 4.19 -13.66
N ARG A 101 13.10 5.16 -14.12
CA ARG A 101 14.55 5.23 -14.02
C ARG A 101 15.04 5.83 -12.70
N GLY A 102 14.13 6.07 -11.76
CA GLY A 102 14.45 6.52 -10.42
C GLY A 102 15.30 5.47 -9.68
N PRO A 103 16.24 5.91 -8.82
CA PRO A 103 17.16 5.01 -8.13
C PRO A 103 16.46 4.07 -7.14
N LEU A 104 15.23 4.41 -6.72
CA LEU A 104 14.43 3.64 -5.77
C LEU A 104 13.23 2.97 -6.45
N SER A 105 13.21 2.95 -7.78
CA SER A 105 12.19 2.27 -8.57
C SER A 105 12.17 0.78 -8.28
N ARG A 106 10.96 0.26 -8.12
CA ARG A 106 10.67 -1.18 -8.01
C ARG A 106 9.33 -1.48 -8.67
N LYS A 107 9.14 -2.74 -9.06
CA LYS A 107 7.83 -3.23 -9.47
C LYS A 107 6.90 -3.32 -8.24
N ILE A 108 5.64 -2.95 -8.44
CA ILE A 108 4.56 -3.23 -7.49
C ILE A 108 3.80 -4.45 -8.01
N LYS A 109 3.35 -5.30 -7.10
CA LYS A 109 2.62 -6.54 -7.44
C LYS A 109 1.11 -6.28 -7.47
N ASP A 110 0.65 -5.43 -6.56
CA ASP A 110 -0.74 -5.23 -6.22
C ASP A 110 -1.05 -3.75 -5.90
N THR A 111 -2.35 -3.49 -5.74
CA THR A 111 -2.87 -2.18 -5.38
C THR A 111 -3.63 -2.27 -4.05
N ASP A 112 -3.23 -1.44 -3.10
CA ASP A 112 -3.77 -1.40 -1.75
C ASP A 112 -4.78 -0.26 -1.59
N TYR A 113 -6.05 -0.58 -1.32
CA TYR A 113 -7.11 0.41 -1.15
C TYR A 113 -7.56 0.57 0.29
N ILE A 114 -7.89 1.80 0.66
CA ILE A 114 -8.61 2.12 1.88
C ILE A 114 -9.76 3.09 1.57
N VAL A 115 -10.94 2.80 2.14
CA VAL A 115 -12.18 3.55 1.90
C VAL A 115 -12.90 3.85 3.22
N PRO A 116 -13.83 4.83 3.25
CA PRO A 116 -14.66 5.02 4.43
C PRO A 116 -15.50 3.76 4.68
N LYS A 117 -15.55 3.29 5.93
CA LYS A 117 -16.31 2.07 6.30
C LYS A 117 -17.76 2.10 5.82
N LYS A 118 -18.40 3.27 5.86
CA LYS A 118 -19.79 3.46 5.41
C LYS A 118 -19.99 3.25 3.91
N GLN A 119 -18.93 3.31 3.11
CA GLN A 119 -18.95 3.15 1.65
C GLN A 119 -18.19 1.90 1.18
N GLY A 120 -17.68 1.07 2.12
CA GLY A 120 -16.90 -0.13 1.78
C GLY A 120 -17.67 -1.13 0.90
N LEU A 121 -18.94 -1.40 1.23
CA LEU A 121 -19.80 -2.26 0.42
C LEU A 121 -20.09 -1.68 -0.97
N ASP A 122 -20.22 -0.36 -1.07
CA ASP A 122 -20.49 0.31 -2.35
C ASP A 122 -19.26 0.23 -3.26
N PHE A 123 -18.06 0.41 -2.71
CA PHE A 123 -16.81 0.25 -3.45
C PHE A 123 -16.56 -1.20 -3.86
N TYR A 124 -16.81 -2.15 -2.96
CA TYR A 124 -16.74 -3.57 -3.30
C TYR A 124 -17.66 -3.94 -4.48
N LYS A 125 -18.91 -3.47 -4.47
CA LYS A 125 -19.86 -3.69 -5.58
C LYS A 125 -19.45 -2.97 -6.87
N LEU A 126 -18.81 -1.81 -6.75
CA LEU A 126 -18.24 -1.09 -7.89
C LEU A 126 -17.21 -1.97 -8.60
N LEU A 127 -16.24 -2.51 -7.87
CA LEU A 127 -15.17 -3.36 -8.41
C LEU A 127 -15.72 -4.59 -9.17
N LEU A 128 -16.75 -5.24 -8.62
CA LEU A 128 -17.40 -6.41 -9.25
C LEU A 128 -18.09 -6.13 -10.60
N ASN A 129 -18.23 -4.86 -11.02
CA ASN A 129 -18.85 -4.48 -12.29
C ASN A 129 -17.91 -3.63 -13.16
N MET A 130 -16.65 -3.47 -12.77
CA MET A 130 -15.68 -2.67 -13.51
C MET A 130 -15.43 -3.24 -14.91
N ASP A 131 -15.40 -4.58 -15.06
CA ASP A 131 -15.18 -5.24 -16.34
C ASP A 131 -16.24 -4.87 -17.39
N ARG A 132 -17.50 -4.84 -16.98
CA ARG A 132 -18.64 -4.51 -17.84
C ARG A 132 -18.66 -3.06 -18.29
N ALA A 133 -18.14 -2.14 -17.47
CA ALA A 133 -18.12 -0.72 -17.78
C ALA A 133 -16.85 -0.30 -18.53
N PHE A 134 -15.70 -0.82 -18.12
CA PHE A 134 -14.39 -0.28 -18.47
C PHE A 134 -13.51 -1.26 -19.25
N GLY A 135 -13.95 -2.50 -19.47
CA GLY A 135 -13.22 -3.52 -20.24
C GLY A 135 -12.72 -4.68 -19.39
N THR A 136 -12.53 -5.85 -20.00
CA THR A 136 -12.30 -7.12 -19.30
C THR A 136 -11.01 -7.19 -18.49
N CYS A 137 -10.04 -6.29 -18.73
CA CYS A 137 -8.84 -6.23 -17.91
C CYS A 137 -9.12 -5.77 -16.46
N TYR A 138 -10.21 -5.05 -16.21
CA TYR A 138 -10.59 -4.60 -14.85
C TYR A 138 -11.50 -5.59 -14.12
N LYS A 139 -11.41 -6.88 -14.46
CA LYS A 139 -12.29 -7.90 -13.88
C LYS A 139 -11.93 -8.22 -12.45
N SER A 140 -12.91 -8.03 -11.57
CA SER A 140 -12.91 -8.53 -10.20
C SER A 140 -14.12 -9.43 -9.96
N PHE A 141 -13.95 -10.45 -9.13
CA PHE A 141 -14.99 -11.42 -8.80
C PHE A 141 -14.85 -11.91 -7.35
N ALA A 142 -15.96 -12.39 -6.80
CA ALA A 142 -16.04 -12.83 -5.42
C ALA A 142 -16.11 -14.35 -5.33
N THR A 143 -15.02 -14.96 -4.86
CA THR A 143 -14.94 -16.40 -4.54
C THR A 143 -15.70 -16.73 -3.25
N MET A 144 -15.89 -18.02 -2.95
CA MET A 144 -16.45 -18.47 -1.69
C MET A 144 -15.61 -18.04 -0.50
N ASN A 145 -14.28 -18.11 -0.63
CA ASN A 145 -13.35 -17.67 0.41
C ASN A 145 -13.44 -16.16 0.65
N ASP A 146 -13.57 -15.34 -0.40
CA ASP A 146 -13.75 -13.90 -0.27
C ASP A 146 -15.03 -13.57 0.51
N ARG A 147 -16.15 -14.24 0.17
CA ARG A 147 -17.43 -14.03 0.83
C ARG A 147 -17.39 -14.41 2.31
N ARG A 148 -16.75 -15.55 2.64
CA ARG A 148 -16.56 -15.99 4.04
C ARG A 148 -15.71 -14.98 4.82
N PHE A 149 -14.60 -14.54 4.23
CA PHE A 149 -13.72 -13.53 4.81
C PHE A 149 -14.47 -12.21 5.11
N ILE A 150 -15.21 -11.68 4.15
CA ILE A 150 -16.00 -10.44 4.31
C ILE A 150 -17.03 -10.60 5.44
N ALA A 151 -17.72 -11.74 5.50
CA ALA A 151 -18.72 -12.02 6.53
C ALA A 151 -18.11 -12.02 7.95
N TRP A 152 -16.93 -12.63 8.12
CA TRP A 152 -16.22 -12.65 9.41
C TRP A 152 -15.64 -11.30 9.82
N ARG A 153 -15.35 -10.41 8.87
CA ARG A 153 -14.77 -9.09 9.14
C ARG A 153 -15.82 -8.00 9.39
N HIS A 154 -17.11 -8.31 9.35
CA HIS A 154 -18.21 -7.38 9.67
C HIS A 154 -18.09 -5.99 8.99
N GLY A 155 -17.59 -5.97 7.75
CA GLY A 155 -17.41 -4.74 6.97
C GLY A 155 -16.26 -3.84 7.41
N GLU A 156 -15.33 -4.31 8.25
CA GLU A 156 -14.05 -3.64 8.58
C GLU A 156 -13.00 -3.82 7.48
N ARG A 157 -13.11 -4.90 6.71
CA ARG A 157 -12.22 -5.23 5.60
C ARG A 157 -12.98 -6.02 4.56
N TYR A 158 -12.76 -5.71 3.30
CA TYR A 158 -13.29 -6.47 2.18
C TYR A 158 -12.14 -7.11 1.41
N ARG A 159 -12.47 -8.15 0.66
CA ARG A 159 -11.55 -8.86 -0.21
C ARG A 159 -12.24 -9.21 -1.52
N VAL A 160 -11.51 -9.08 -2.61
CA VAL A 160 -11.99 -9.50 -3.93
C VAL A 160 -10.86 -10.10 -4.73
N THR A 161 -11.14 -11.17 -5.47
CA THR A 161 -10.18 -11.73 -6.42
C THR A 161 -10.25 -10.92 -7.71
N THR A 162 -9.11 -10.57 -8.29
CA THR A 162 -9.06 -9.68 -9.47
C THR A 162 -7.90 -10.06 -10.37
N ILE A 163 -7.98 -9.62 -11.64
CA ILE A 163 -6.79 -9.59 -12.49
C ILE A 163 -5.84 -8.53 -11.92
N GLU A 164 -4.62 -8.92 -11.57
CA GLU A 164 -3.57 -8.05 -11.02
C GLU A 164 -2.44 -7.76 -12.01
N GLY A 165 -2.42 -8.50 -13.12
CA GLY A 165 -1.43 -8.32 -14.17
C GLY A 165 -1.70 -9.18 -15.39
N VAL A 166 -0.82 -9.05 -16.37
CA VAL A 166 -0.82 -9.84 -17.60
C VAL A 166 0.59 -10.41 -17.78
N ALA A 167 0.69 -11.73 -17.81
CA ALA A 167 1.94 -12.44 -18.07
C ALA A 167 2.32 -12.37 -19.55
N GLU A 168 3.52 -12.86 -19.86
CA GLU A 168 3.98 -13.00 -21.24
C GLU A 168 2.99 -13.88 -22.05
N GLY A 169 2.71 -13.48 -23.29
CA GLY A 169 1.69 -14.13 -24.12
C GLY A 169 0.24 -13.67 -23.86
N GLY A 170 0.02 -12.67 -23.00
CA GLY A 170 -1.31 -12.08 -22.79
C GLY A 170 -2.18 -12.80 -21.77
N ILE A 171 -1.61 -13.72 -21.00
CA ILE A 171 -2.33 -14.54 -20.02
C ILE A 171 -2.60 -13.71 -18.75
N PRO A 172 -3.87 -13.57 -18.30
CA PRO A 172 -4.20 -12.84 -17.09
C PRO A 172 -3.62 -13.53 -15.84
N MET A 173 -3.04 -12.73 -14.94
CA MET A 173 -2.63 -13.18 -13.62
C MET A 173 -3.67 -12.73 -12.60
N VAL A 174 -4.16 -13.67 -11.80
CA VAL A 174 -5.14 -13.40 -10.74
C VAL A 174 -4.46 -13.24 -9.40
N GLY A 175 -4.96 -12.28 -8.62
CA GLY A 175 -4.52 -12.03 -7.26
C GLY A 175 -5.68 -11.66 -6.37
N VAL A 176 -5.37 -11.51 -5.08
CA VAL A 176 -6.33 -11.12 -4.06
C VAL A 176 -6.10 -9.67 -3.68
N MET A 177 -7.14 -8.85 -3.83
CA MET A 177 -7.12 -7.44 -3.47
C MET A 177 -7.82 -7.24 -2.14
N ASP A 178 -7.10 -6.70 -1.16
CA ASP A 178 -7.66 -6.30 0.12
C ASP A 178 -8.09 -4.82 0.10
N ILE A 179 -9.26 -4.57 0.69
CA ILE A 179 -9.85 -3.23 0.80
C ILE A 179 -10.04 -2.96 2.28
N LEU A 180 -9.20 -2.10 2.83
CA LEU A 180 -9.29 -1.69 4.22
C LEU A 180 -10.37 -0.62 4.40
N CYS A 181 -10.93 -0.54 5.59
CA CYS A 181 -11.90 0.50 5.94
C CYS A 181 -11.41 1.33 7.12
N ASP A 182 -11.36 2.65 6.96
CA ASP A 182 -11.01 3.65 7.98
C ASP A 182 -9.61 3.60 8.61
N ARG A 183 -8.98 2.43 8.69
CA ARG A 183 -7.69 2.18 9.35
C ARG A 183 -6.87 1.11 8.64
N ILE A 184 -5.56 1.19 8.81
CA ILE A 184 -4.62 0.14 8.46
C ILE A 184 -4.44 -0.74 9.69
N ASP A 185 -4.78 -2.02 9.59
CA ASP A 185 -4.67 -2.99 10.66
C ASP A 185 -3.68 -4.09 10.26
N LEU A 186 -2.39 -3.83 10.54
CA LEU A 186 -1.27 -4.73 10.30
C LEU A 186 -0.57 -4.99 11.64
N ARG A 187 0.76 -4.83 11.71
CA ARG A 187 1.53 -4.98 12.96
C ARG A 187 1.07 -3.99 14.03
N HIS A 188 0.64 -2.82 13.59
CA HIS A 188 0.00 -1.80 14.41
C HIS A 188 -1.30 -1.32 13.74
N GLU A 189 -2.18 -0.69 14.52
CA GLU A 189 -3.37 -0.03 13.98
C GLU A 189 -3.05 1.45 13.70
N ILE A 190 -3.31 1.90 12.47
CA ILE A 190 -3.16 3.30 12.06
C ILE A 190 -4.49 3.80 11.53
N ASN A 191 -5.13 4.71 12.26
CA ASN A 191 -6.37 5.37 11.83
C ASN A 191 -6.06 6.48 10.81
N VAL A 192 -6.71 6.41 9.65
CA VAL A 192 -6.49 7.36 8.53
C VAL A 192 -7.77 8.11 8.13
N LYS A 193 -8.79 8.15 9.00
CA LYS A 193 -10.10 8.74 8.69
C LYS A 193 -10.02 10.19 8.21
N ASP A 194 -9.12 10.97 8.77
CA ASP A 194 -8.90 12.36 8.39
C ASP A 194 -8.31 12.51 6.98
N ALA A 195 -7.62 11.51 6.46
CA ALA A 195 -7.10 11.53 5.08
C ALA A 195 -8.23 11.58 4.04
N PHE A 196 -9.41 11.04 4.34
CA PHE A 196 -10.57 11.09 3.43
C PHE A 196 -11.14 12.50 3.26
N GLU A 197 -10.87 13.43 4.16
CA GLU A 197 -11.34 14.82 4.03
C GLU A 197 -10.50 15.60 3.02
N ARG A 198 -9.24 15.19 2.84
CA ARG A 198 -8.23 15.84 2.00
C ARG A 198 -7.74 14.94 0.86
N TYR A 199 -8.57 14.00 0.42
CA TYR A 199 -8.20 12.97 -0.56
C TYR A 199 -7.59 13.55 -1.84
N LYS A 200 -8.11 14.66 -2.37
CA LYS A 200 -7.55 15.31 -3.57
C LYS A 200 -6.17 15.92 -3.32
N GLU A 201 -6.01 16.60 -2.20
CA GLU A 201 -4.74 17.22 -1.80
C GLU A 201 -3.65 16.17 -1.55
N ASN A 202 -4.06 14.98 -1.11
CA ASN A 202 -3.19 13.82 -0.93
C ASN A 202 -3.07 12.95 -2.19
N LEU A 203 -3.48 13.44 -3.37
CA LEU A 203 -3.43 12.70 -4.65
C LEU A 203 -4.08 11.32 -4.60
N TYR A 204 -5.23 11.22 -3.92
CA TYR A 204 -5.99 9.98 -3.69
C TYR A 204 -5.18 8.91 -2.97
N THR A 205 -4.31 9.31 -2.06
CA THR A 205 -3.56 8.42 -1.17
C THR A 205 -3.85 8.76 0.30
N ILE A 206 -3.35 7.93 1.21
CA ILE A 206 -3.35 8.25 2.65
C ILE A 206 -2.43 9.43 3.03
N GLY A 207 -1.64 9.99 2.11
CA GLY A 207 -0.71 11.09 2.37
C GLY A 207 0.63 10.65 2.95
N LEU A 208 1.64 11.52 2.86
CA LEU A 208 3.04 11.20 3.17
C LEU A 208 3.23 10.69 4.60
N GLU A 209 2.60 11.32 5.59
CA GLU A 209 2.80 10.97 6.99
C GLU A 209 2.25 9.57 7.30
N TYR A 210 1.04 9.26 6.82
CA TYR A 210 0.47 7.93 6.99
C TYR A 210 1.18 6.88 6.14
N LEU A 211 1.76 7.23 4.99
CA LEU A 211 2.63 6.33 4.22
C LEU A 211 3.88 5.96 5.03
N ILE A 212 4.59 6.93 5.60
CA ILE A 212 5.76 6.68 6.47
C ILE A 212 5.36 5.75 7.63
N LEU A 213 4.26 6.03 8.33
CA LEU A 213 3.78 5.17 9.42
C LEU A 213 3.43 3.76 8.93
N SER A 214 2.75 3.65 7.79
CA SER A 214 2.32 2.35 7.24
C SER A 214 3.49 1.44 6.85
N LYS A 215 4.64 2.03 6.52
CA LYS A 215 5.88 1.33 6.14
C LYS A 215 6.75 1.02 7.36
N THR A 216 6.93 2.02 8.21
CA THR A 216 7.79 1.91 9.41
C THR A 216 7.15 1.13 10.55
N GLN A 217 5.87 0.75 10.47
CA GLN A 217 5.24 -0.15 11.43
C GLN A 217 5.66 -1.62 11.26
N PHE A 218 6.40 -1.98 10.21
CA PHE A 218 6.87 -3.35 10.04
C PHE A 218 7.82 -3.74 11.17
N ILE A 219 7.50 -4.83 11.84
CA ILE A 219 8.27 -5.39 12.94
C ILE A 219 7.95 -6.87 13.12
N MET A 220 8.97 -7.66 13.46
CA MET A 220 8.84 -9.06 13.86
C MET A 220 9.98 -9.45 14.79
N ASP A 221 9.85 -10.60 15.44
CA ASP A 221 10.95 -11.22 16.16
C ASP A 221 11.61 -12.32 15.33
N TYR A 222 12.88 -12.60 15.63
CA TYR A 222 13.66 -13.61 14.93
C TYR A 222 14.62 -14.33 15.89
N PRO A 223 14.73 -15.66 15.86
CA PRO A 223 15.61 -16.41 16.75
C PRO A 223 17.09 -16.06 16.54
N LYS A 224 17.84 -15.83 17.63
CA LYS A 224 19.28 -15.52 17.56
C LYS A 224 20.11 -16.66 16.98
N GLU A 225 19.69 -17.91 17.20
CA GLU A 225 20.33 -19.10 16.64
C GLU A 225 20.33 -19.14 15.10
N ASN A 226 19.47 -18.36 14.44
CA ASN A 226 19.35 -18.31 12.99
C ASN A 226 19.99 -17.05 12.37
N LEU A 227 20.74 -16.24 13.13
CA LEU A 227 21.30 -14.98 12.61
C LEU A 227 22.22 -15.18 11.39
N ASP A 228 22.92 -16.30 11.29
CA ASP A 228 23.77 -16.60 10.13
C ASP A 228 22.97 -16.66 8.84
N LYS A 229 21.70 -17.11 8.89
CA LYS A 229 20.80 -17.10 7.72
C LYS A 229 20.48 -15.68 7.26
N LEU A 230 20.30 -14.73 8.18
CA LEU A 230 20.09 -13.34 7.79
C LEU A 230 21.29 -12.77 7.03
N ALA A 231 22.50 -13.12 7.45
CA ALA A 231 23.72 -12.71 6.77
C ALA A 231 23.86 -13.38 5.38
N GLU A 232 23.49 -14.66 5.26
CA GLU A 232 23.45 -15.38 3.97
C GLU A 232 22.57 -14.65 2.93
N TYR A 233 21.42 -14.14 3.36
CA TYR A 233 20.48 -13.40 2.52
C TYR A 233 20.74 -11.88 2.48
N GLY A 234 21.80 -11.38 3.12
CA GLY A 234 22.15 -9.94 3.12
C GLY A 234 21.14 -9.05 3.84
N GLN A 235 20.38 -9.61 4.78
CA GLN A 235 19.29 -9.00 5.54
C GLN A 235 19.66 -8.60 6.98
N GLU A 236 20.93 -8.72 7.36
CA GLU A 236 21.46 -8.37 8.69
C GLU A 236 21.21 -6.90 9.06
N TYR A 237 21.13 -6.03 8.05
CA TYR A 237 20.87 -4.61 8.25
C TYR A 237 19.48 -4.34 8.86
N ARG A 238 18.55 -5.30 8.77
CA ARG A 238 17.18 -5.21 9.32
C ARG A 238 17.12 -5.34 10.83
N VAL A 239 18.17 -5.84 11.48
CA VAL A 239 18.22 -5.99 12.94
C VAL A 239 18.14 -4.61 13.59
N LEU A 240 17.11 -4.40 14.41
CA LEU A 240 16.87 -3.16 15.13
C LEU A 240 17.69 -3.11 16.43
N PRO A 241 18.30 -1.96 16.78
CA PRO A 241 19.12 -1.82 17.98
C PRO A 241 18.23 -1.71 19.24
N TYR A 242 17.63 -2.82 19.68
CA TYR A 242 16.74 -2.86 20.84
C TYR A 242 17.11 -3.99 21.81
N SER A 243 17.88 -3.64 22.86
CA SER A 243 18.49 -4.58 23.80
C SER A 243 17.57 -5.08 24.92
N TYR A 244 16.34 -4.57 25.01
CA TYR A 244 15.40 -4.92 26.08
C TYR A 244 14.48 -6.09 25.74
N TYR A 245 14.56 -6.62 24.53
CA TYR A 245 13.73 -7.74 24.07
C TYR A 245 14.26 -9.08 24.58
N ALA A 246 13.48 -10.14 24.36
CA ALA A 246 13.80 -11.51 24.78
C ALA A 246 15.24 -11.94 24.46
N ASP A 247 15.88 -12.60 25.42
CA ASP A 247 17.31 -12.93 25.38
C ASP A 247 17.70 -13.87 24.22
N ASP A 248 16.77 -14.70 23.76
CA ASP A 248 16.93 -15.68 22.68
C ASP A 248 16.57 -15.12 21.29
N LYS A 249 16.12 -13.87 21.21
CA LYS A 249 15.60 -13.27 19.97
C LYS A 249 16.17 -11.90 19.66
N VAL A 250 16.12 -11.52 18.39
CA VAL A 250 16.31 -10.14 17.93
C VAL A 250 14.99 -9.62 17.34
N VAL A 251 14.91 -8.31 17.22
CA VAL A 251 13.81 -7.63 16.55
C VAL A 251 14.26 -7.24 15.15
N LEU A 252 13.48 -7.61 14.13
CA LEU A 252 13.71 -7.22 12.75
C LEU A 252 12.74 -6.12 12.33
N GLY A 253 13.26 -5.16 11.57
CA GLY A 253 12.53 -4.06 10.97
C GLY A 253 12.18 -4.28 9.51
N MET A 254 11.96 -3.17 8.81
CA MET A 254 11.50 -3.08 7.42
C MET A 254 12.24 -4.02 6.45
N GLU A 255 11.50 -4.54 5.48
CA GLU A 255 12.04 -5.24 4.30
C GLU A 255 12.60 -4.25 3.27
N ASP A 256 13.43 -4.74 2.34
CA ASP A 256 14.01 -3.96 1.23
C ASP A 256 12.98 -3.05 0.53
N LYS A 257 11.77 -3.59 0.24
CA LYS A 257 10.72 -2.84 -0.45
C LYS A 257 10.21 -1.64 0.36
N ASP A 258 10.09 -1.80 1.68
CA ASP A 258 9.59 -0.77 2.58
C ASP A 258 10.68 0.25 2.90
N VAL A 259 11.94 -0.21 2.99
CA VAL A 259 13.12 0.68 3.06
C VAL A 259 13.18 1.58 1.83
N LYS A 260 13.11 1.02 0.62
CA LYS A 260 13.12 1.81 -0.63
C LYS A 260 11.98 2.82 -0.69
N ASP A 261 10.78 2.41 -0.31
CA ASP A 261 9.61 3.28 -0.28
C ASP A 261 9.80 4.46 0.69
N VAL A 262 10.31 4.20 1.90
CA VAL A 262 10.61 5.25 2.89
C VAL A 262 11.74 6.16 2.40
N CYS A 263 12.79 5.59 1.82
CA CYS A 263 13.88 6.36 1.22
C CYS A 263 13.37 7.30 0.11
N ALA A 264 12.44 6.86 -0.73
CA ALA A 264 11.92 7.68 -1.82
C ALA A 264 11.14 8.88 -1.27
N ILE A 265 10.34 8.66 -0.22
CA ILE A 265 9.63 9.73 0.47
C ILE A 265 10.64 10.76 1.03
N PHE A 266 11.69 10.31 1.73
CA PHE A 266 12.68 11.24 2.29
C PHE A 266 13.62 11.84 1.24
N LEU A 267 13.76 11.26 0.06
CA LEU A 267 14.54 11.84 -1.03
C LEU A 267 13.77 12.96 -1.74
N ASP A 268 12.47 12.75 -1.98
CA ASP A 268 11.66 13.65 -2.81
C ASP A 268 10.99 14.76 -2.00
N HIS A 269 10.83 14.58 -0.69
CA HIS A 269 10.10 15.51 0.17
C HIS A 269 10.96 16.04 1.33
N SER A 270 10.91 17.36 1.53
CA SER A 270 11.51 18.03 2.69
C SER A 270 10.68 17.82 3.95
N ILE A 271 11.31 18.03 5.12
CA ILE A 271 10.59 18.16 6.40
C ILE A 271 10.04 19.57 6.49
N GLY A 272 8.74 19.70 6.78
CA GLY A 272 8.09 21.00 6.90
C GLY A 272 6.58 20.90 7.01
N ASN A 273 5.87 22.02 6.86
CA ASN A 273 4.41 22.10 6.99
C ASN A 273 3.71 22.58 5.71
N GLY A 274 4.47 22.77 4.64
CA GLY A 274 3.98 23.14 3.31
C GLY A 274 3.30 21.98 2.58
N ILE A 275 2.74 22.29 1.42
CA ILE A 275 2.15 21.29 0.52
C ILE A 275 3.29 20.41 -0.03
N GLY A 276 3.12 19.09 0.08
CA GLY A 276 4.13 18.14 -0.35
C GLY A 276 5.34 18.01 0.59
N GLU A 277 5.28 18.58 1.79
CA GLU A 277 6.31 18.39 2.83
C GLU A 277 5.85 17.36 3.88
N ILE A 278 6.82 16.74 4.56
CA ILE A 278 6.58 15.78 5.63
C ILE A 278 6.39 16.55 6.95
N SER A 279 5.18 16.54 7.50
CA SER A 279 4.89 17.22 8.76
C SER A 279 5.25 16.37 9.98
N SER A 280 6.34 16.75 10.66
CA SER A 280 6.73 16.19 11.95
C SER A 280 5.64 16.31 13.01
N ASP A 281 4.87 17.41 13.00
CA ASP A 281 3.80 17.64 13.98
C ASP A 281 2.62 16.68 13.79
N LYS A 282 2.22 16.40 12.54
CA LYS A 282 1.19 15.40 12.26
C LYS A 282 1.64 14.00 12.72
N LEU A 283 2.86 13.59 12.35
CA LEU A 283 3.44 12.31 12.78
C LEU A 283 3.48 12.22 14.31
N ARG A 284 3.98 13.26 14.99
CA ARG A 284 4.04 13.33 16.44
C ARG A 284 2.65 13.22 17.08
N LYS A 285 1.61 13.86 16.50
CA LYS A 285 0.23 13.79 17.02
C LYS A 285 -0.35 12.39 16.93
N VAL A 286 -0.04 11.63 15.88
CA VAL A 286 -0.47 10.23 15.74
C VAL A 286 0.30 9.36 16.75
N LEU A 287 1.63 9.44 16.74
CA LEU A 287 2.50 8.60 17.58
C LEU A 287 2.33 8.84 19.09
N LYS A 288 1.98 10.06 19.53
CA LYS A 288 1.71 10.35 20.95
C LYS A 288 0.57 9.52 21.54
N LYS A 289 -0.35 9.03 20.70
CA LYS A 289 -1.51 8.23 21.14
C LYS A 289 -1.18 6.75 21.29
N ASP A 290 -0.09 6.29 20.70
CA ASP A 290 0.32 4.89 20.69
C ASP A 290 1.84 4.77 20.86
N GLN A 291 2.27 4.49 22.09
CA GLN A 291 3.68 4.31 22.43
C GLN A 291 4.32 3.10 21.73
N LYS A 292 3.52 2.07 21.39
CA LYS A 292 4.01 0.85 20.73
C LYS A 292 4.35 1.15 19.28
N LEU A 293 3.44 1.81 18.56
CA LEU A 293 3.71 2.28 17.21
C LEU A 293 4.84 3.32 17.19
N ALA A 294 4.87 4.24 18.16
CA ALA A 294 5.95 5.23 18.28
C ALA A 294 7.32 4.57 18.41
N LEU A 295 7.46 3.56 19.29
CA LEU A 295 8.71 2.82 19.42
C LEU A 295 9.10 2.14 18.11
N THR A 296 8.18 1.42 17.48
CA THR A 296 8.45 0.70 16.23
C THR A 296 8.89 1.65 15.11
N THR A 297 8.17 2.75 14.90
CA THR A 297 8.52 3.75 13.89
C THR A 297 9.87 4.40 14.18
N THR A 298 10.14 4.77 15.43
CA THR A 298 11.43 5.37 15.83
C THR A 298 12.59 4.39 15.62
N LEU A 299 12.46 3.12 16.00
CA LEU A 299 13.50 2.12 15.80
C LEU A 299 13.80 1.89 14.31
N ASN A 300 12.77 1.76 13.49
CA ASN A 300 12.94 1.56 12.05
C ASN A 300 13.61 2.77 11.36
N LEU A 301 13.19 3.98 11.70
CA LEU A 301 13.79 5.20 11.15
C LEU A 301 15.23 5.42 11.65
N ALA A 302 15.49 5.22 12.95
CA ALA A 302 16.84 5.32 13.50
C ALA A 302 17.80 4.31 12.88
N ASN A 303 17.36 3.06 12.74
CA ASN A 303 18.13 2.00 12.09
C ASN A 303 18.55 2.37 10.66
N LEU A 304 17.65 3.02 9.91
CA LEU A 304 17.94 3.47 8.54
C LEU A 304 18.95 4.64 8.52
N ALA A 305 18.80 5.59 9.43
CA ALA A 305 19.69 6.75 9.54
C ALA A 305 21.10 6.40 10.05
N GLU A 306 21.23 5.35 10.87
CA GLU A 306 22.51 4.88 11.41
C GLU A 306 23.29 4.00 10.43
N LYS A 307 22.65 3.53 9.36
CA LYS A 307 23.24 2.61 8.37
C LYS A 307 23.25 3.20 6.95
N PRO A 308 23.88 4.36 6.72
CA PRO A 308 23.89 5.01 5.41
C PRO A 308 24.58 4.17 4.31
N ASP A 309 25.42 3.20 4.66
CA ASP A 309 26.04 2.29 3.70
C ASP A 309 25.04 1.34 3.03
N VAL A 310 23.95 1.00 3.71
CA VAL A 310 22.85 0.22 3.13
C VAL A 310 22.18 1.02 2.01
N LEU A 311 21.99 2.33 2.21
CA LEU A 311 21.38 3.23 1.23
C LEU A 311 22.22 3.33 -0.05
N LYS A 312 23.55 3.29 0.08
CA LYS A 312 24.49 3.37 -1.05
C LYS A 312 24.37 2.20 -2.02
N ARG A 313 23.65 1.13 -1.66
CA ARG A 313 23.28 0.03 -2.58
C ARG A 313 22.31 0.49 -3.67
N TRP A 314 21.55 1.56 -3.44
CA TRP A 314 20.50 2.03 -4.36
C TRP A 314 20.69 3.48 -4.81
N VAL A 315 21.20 4.34 -3.94
CA VAL A 315 21.31 5.79 -4.20
C VAL A 315 22.75 6.27 -4.13
N LYS A 316 23.02 7.45 -4.69
CA LYS A 316 24.33 8.11 -4.61
C LYS A 316 24.62 8.56 -3.18
N LYS A 317 25.90 8.78 -2.88
CA LYS A 317 26.35 9.24 -1.55
C LYS A 317 25.66 10.53 -1.08
N SER A 318 25.42 11.49 -1.98
CA SER A 318 24.73 12.75 -1.67
C SER A 318 23.24 12.56 -1.39
N GLU A 319 22.60 11.62 -2.08
CA GLU A 319 21.18 11.26 -1.89
C GLU A 319 21.02 10.51 -0.56
N ALA A 320 21.90 9.56 -0.25
CA ALA A 320 21.95 8.87 1.04
C ALA A 320 22.13 9.84 2.22
N ALA A 321 23.00 10.84 2.09
CA ALA A 321 23.15 11.90 3.08
C ALA A 321 21.86 12.71 3.25
N THR A 322 21.22 13.12 2.15
CA THR A 322 19.95 13.85 2.17
C THR A 322 18.85 13.08 2.91
N ILE A 323 18.70 11.79 2.59
CA ILE A 323 17.73 10.90 3.25
C ILE A 323 18.03 10.81 4.75
N THR A 324 19.29 10.57 5.11
CA THR A 324 19.73 10.42 6.50
C THR A 324 19.47 11.69 7.31
N ASP A 325 19.85 12.86 6.78
CA ASP A 325 19.67 14.15 7.45
C ASP A 325 18.20 14.46 7.71
N ARG A 326 17.32 14.18 6.73
CA ARG A 326 15.87 14.38 6.86
C ARG A 326 15.23 13.42 7.86
N ILE A 327 15.65 12.15 7.86
CA ILE A 327 15.20 11.17 8.87
C ILE A 327 15.63 11.64 10.27
N GLN A 328 16.89 12.06 10.44
CA GLN A 328 17.37 12.57 11.73
C GLN A 328 16.63 13.84 12.17
N ALA A 329 16.31 14.74 11.24
CA ALA A 329 15.51 15.93 11.53
C ALA A 329 14.10 15.55 11.99
N LEU A 330 13.45 14.56 11.35
CA LEU A 330 12.15 14.06 11.78
C LEU A 330 12.23 13.42 13.17
N LEU A 331 13.22 12.54 13.41
CA LEU A 331 13.41 11.82 14.69
C LEU A 331 13.48 12.76 15.89
N LYS A 332 14.09 13.95 15.74
CA LYS A 332 14.16 14.98 16.80
C LYS A 332 12.77 15.49 17.23
N GLY A 333 11.78 15.44 16.34
CA GLY A 333 10.41 15.89 16.59
C GLY A 333 9.46 14.80 17.12
N LEU A 334 9.84 13.53 17.02
CA LEU A 334 8.99 12.40 17.42
C LEU A 334 8.91 12.25 18.96
N PRO A 335 7.84 11.65 19.50
CA PRO A 335 7.74 11.42 20.94
C PRO A 335 8.82 10.44 21.40
N LYS A 336 9.42 10.71 22.57
CA LYS A 336 10.30 9.75 23.25
C LYS A 336 9.46 8.66 23.90
N VAL A 337 9.95 7.43 23.84
CA VAL A 337 9.30 6.26 24.46
C VAL A 337 10.25 5.68 25.50
N ASP A 338 9.95 5.92 26.78
CA ASP A 338 10.78 5.45 27.90
C ASP A 338 10.44 4.01 28.33
N LYS A 339 9.23 3.55 27.97
CA LYS A 339 8.78 2.20 28.29
C LYS A 339 9.60 1.16 27.52
N LYS A 340 9.97 0.10 28.23
CA LYS A 340 10.72 -1.05 27.71
C LYS A 340 9.78 -2.25 27.58
N TRP A 341 9.92 -3.00 26.51
CA TRP A 341 9.14 -4.21 26.25
C TRP A 341 10.07 -5.39 26.03
N ASP A 342 9.87 -6.45 26.81
CA ASP A 342 10.57 -7.73 26.75
C ASP A 342 9.79 -8.79 25.94
N LYS A 343 8.57 -8.46 25.52
CA LYS A 343 7.64 -9.29 24.76
C LYS A 343 7.10 -8.56 23.54
N PRO A 344 6.54 -9.25 22.53
CA PRO A 344 5.97 -8.61 21.35
C PRO A 344 5.02 -7.48 21.74
N TRP A 345 5.29 -6.27 21.26
CA TRP A 345 4.42 -5.12 21.47
C TRP A 345 3.53 -4.81 20.26
N TRP A 346 3.65 -5.61 19.20
CA TRP A 346 2.89 -5.55 17.96
C TRP A 346 1.90 -6.74 17.85
N ASN A 347 1.09 -6.74 16.79
CA ASN A 347 0.22 -7.84 16.44
C ASN A 347 1.00 -9.00 15.78
N THR A 348 1.08 -10.14 16.47
CA THR A 348 1.77 -11.35 15.99
C THR A 348 0.91 -12.25 15.12
N ALA A 349 -0.40 -12.01 15.04
CA ALA A 349 -1.32 -12.78 14.19
C ALA A 349 -1.30 -12.36 12.71
N VAL A 350 -0.59 -11.28 12.39
CA VAL A 350 -0.34 -10.85 11.02
C VAL A 350 0.74 -11.73 10.41
N GLU A 351 0.53 -12.13 9.15
CA GLU A 351 1.45 -12.96 8.39
C GLU A 351 2.87 -12.37 8.41
N THR A 352 3.85 -13.27 8.59
CA THR A 352 5.25 -12.92 8.71
C THR A 352 5.96 -13.34 7.44
N PRO A 353 6.66 -12.42 6.75
CA PRO A 353 7.44 -12.78 5.58
C PRO A 353 8.49 -13.85 5.90
N VAL A 354 8.73 -14.73 4.95
CA VAL A 354 9.81 -15.71 5.03
C VAL A 354 11.13 -15.00 4.75
N ILE A 355 12.18 -15.35 5.50
CA ILE A 355 13.54 -14.93 5.19
C ILE A 355 14.05 -15.82 4.05
N GLU A 356 14.17 -15.22 2.87
CA GLU A 356 14.60 -15.84 1.61
C GLU A 356 15.52 -14.92 0.81
#